data_AF-A0A819IA74-F1
#
_entry.id   AF-A0A819IA74-F1
#
_cell.length_a   1.000
_cell.length_b   1.000
_cell.length_c   1.000
_cell.angle_alpha   90.00
_cell.angle_beta   90.00
_cell.angle_gamma   90.00
#
_symmetry.space_group_name_H-M   'P 1'
#
loop_
_entity.id
_entity.type
_entity.pdbx_description
1 polymer ?
#
loop_
_entity_poly.entity_id
_entity_poly.type
_entity_poly.pdbx_seq_one_letter_code
_entity_poly.pdbx_strand_id
1 'polypeptide(L)'
;LHRMFLQQIKRTERRQKQQEFQPNLNAESNPIERKKVLNRLHMLTQQVHHNRPVSVIRVWHGCKRTILSKLLSDGFAALSRLDKGWYGTAMYFTSSAEYATKYTDPNGCLIMCYVVLLNPFPVITDDAPPDVSSSSFRFYGRGNYSNYQCHFIPVAPVNNDTNWNFRPPPNGVQDAIYDELAVFQQTDILPHAVVHLKSRTTSSISVASDADPEKRFLSKNETCEIEDSLMSVTF
;
A
#
# COMPACT_ATOMS: atom_id res chain seq x y z
N LEU A 1 -0.09 20.35 4.02
CA LEU A 1 0.11 19.12 3.20
C LEU A 1 -0.27 19.32 1.73
N HIS A 2 -1.51 19.69 1.39
CA HIS A 2 -1.95 19.83 -0.01
C HIS A 2 -1.03 20.72 -0.90
N ARG A 3 -0.66 21.92 -0.45
CA ARG A 3 0.26 22.79 -1.22
C ARG A 3 1.64 22.14 -1.48
N MET A 4 2.18 21.42 -0.50
CA MET A 4 3.46 20.71 -0.64
C MET A 4 3.33 19.55 -1.64
N PHE A 5 2.21 18.82 -1.60
CA PHE A 5 1.92 17.76 -2.56
C PHE A 5 1.82 18.29 -4.00
N LEU A 6 1.13 19.42 -4.22
CA LEU A 6 1.08 20.06 -5.55
C LEU A 6 2.45 20.55 -6.03
N GLN A 7 3.30 21.07 -5.13
CA GLN A 7 4.68 21.41 -5.46
C GLN A 7 5.49 20.15 -5.82
N GLN A 8 5.24 19.05 -5.12
CA GLN A 8 5.90 17.78 -5.39
C GLN A 8 5.48 17.20 -6.74
N ILE A 9 4.21 17.30 -7.14
CA ILE A 9 3.77 16.98 -8.51
C ILE A 9 4.60 17.76 -9.53
N LYS A 10 4.69 19.09 -9.39
CA LYS A 10 5.46 19.94 -10.31
C LYS A 10 6.94 19.55 -10.35
N ARG A 11 7.51 19.15 -9.22
CA ARG A 11 8.90 18.68 -9.13
C ARG A 11 9.08 17.36 -9.87
N THR A 12 8.17 16.42 -9.67
CA THR A 12 8.15 15.14 -10.38
C THR A 12 8.04 15.32 -11.88
N GLU A 13 7.15 16.20 -12.36
CA GLU A 13 7.00 16.52 -13.80
C GLU A 13 8.29 17.04 -14.45
N ARG A 14 9.08 17.82 -13.71
CA ARG A 14 10.38 18.32 -14.19
C ARG A 14 11.40 17.20 -14.25
N ARG A 15 11.49 16.41 -13.17
CA ARG A 15 12.45 15.29 -13.05
C ARG A 15 12.19 14.17 -14.05
N GLN A 16 10.93 13.89 -14.38
CA GLN A 16 10.58 12.92 -15.41
C GLN A 16 11.16 13.26 -16.79
N LYS A 17 11.51 14.53 -17.06
CA LYS A 17 12.10 14.97 -18.34
C LYS A 17 13.62 14.99 -18.32
N GLN A 18 14.22 14.77 -17.17
CA GLN A 18 15.66 14.88 -16.94
C GLN A 18 16.28 13.48 -16.99
N GLN A 19 17.30 13.31 -17.82
CA GLN A 19 17.93 12.00 -18.07
C GLN A 19 18.58 11.44 -16.81
N GLU A 20 19.17 12.31 -15.97
CA GLU A 20 19.84 11.94 -14.73
C GLU A 20 18.91 11.36 -13.67
N PHE A 21 17.58 11.54 -13.81
CA PHE A 21 16.58 10.96 -12.92
C PHE A 21 15.91 9.71 -13.51
N GLN A 22 16.20 9.33 -14.76
CA GLN A 22 15.61 8.14 -15.36
C GLN A 22 16.23 6.87 -14.79
N PRO A 23 15.43 5.81 -14.56
CA PRO A 23 15.93 4.55 -14.07
C PRO A 23 16.65 3.79 -15.18
N ASN A 24 17.71 3.05 -14.84
CA ASN A 24 18.36 2.12 -15.76
C ASN A 24 18.00 0.68 -15.40
N LEU A 25 16.80 0.25 -15.80
CA LEU A 25 16.29 -1.07 -15.43
C LEU A 25 17.14 -2.22 -16.02
N ASN A 26 17.79 -2.00 -17.16
CA ASN A 26 18.63 -3.01 -17.81
C ASN A 26 19.92 -3.31 -17.03
N ALA A 27 20.30 -2.43 -16.09
CA ALA A 27 21.42 -2.67 -15.19
C ALA A 27 21.02 -3.47 -13.93
N GLU A 28 19.72 -3.68 -13.70
CA GLU A 28 19.23 -4.46 -12.55
C GLU A 28 19.12 -5.95 -12.86
N SER A 29 19.09 -6.78 -11.82
CA SER A 29 18.80 -8.22 -11.97
C SER A 29 17.42 -8.43 -12.57
N ASN A 30 17.28 -9.46 -13.42
CA ASN A 30 16.00 -9.90 -13.97
C ASN A 30 15.09 -8.75 -14.49
N PRO A 31 15.54 -7.99 -15.51
CA PRO A 31 14.80 -6.82 -16.01
C PRO A 31 13.43 -7.19 -16.60
N ILE A 32 13.26 -8.43 -17.07
CA ILE A 32 12.00 -8.95 -17.60
C ILE A 32 10.94 -9.00 -16.49
N GLU A 33 11.27 -9.59 -15.35
CA GLU A 33 10.34 -9.70 -14.22
C GLU A 33 10.02 -8.32 -13.64
N ARG A 34 11.04 -7.48 -13.47
CA ARG A 34 10.86 -6.09 -13.03
C ARG A 34 9.92 -5.29 -13.93
N LYS A 35 9.97 -5.50 -15.25
CA LYS A 35 9.02 -4.88 -16.19
C LYS A 35 7.59 -5.35 -15.94
N LYS A 36 7.36 -6.63 -15.63
CA LYS A 36 6.01 -7.12 -15.27
C LYS A 36 5.51 -6.48 -13.97
N VAL A 37 6.37 -6.31 -12.98
CA VAL A 37 6.05 -5.59 -11.73
C VAL A 37 5.64 -4.15 -12.01
N LEU A 38 6.38 -3.43 -12.87
CA LEU A 38 6.03 -2.07 -13.27
C LEU A 38 4.73 -2.01 -14.07
N ASN A 39 4.44 -3.00 -14.92
CA ASN A 39 3.16 -3.10 -15.62
C ASN A 39 2.00 -3.27 -14.64
N ARG A 40 2.15 -4.09 -13.60
CA ARG A 40 1.16 -4.21 -12.52
C ARG A 40 0.92 -2.86 -11.83
N LEU A 41 2.00 -2.15 -11.48
CA LEU A 41 1.88 -0.81 -10.91
C LEU A 41 1.15 0.16 -11.85
N HIS A 42 1.50 0.14 -13.13
CA HIS A 42 0.87 1.00 -14.14
C HIS A 42 -0.65 0.78 -14.20
N MET A 43 -1.12 -0.46 -14.13
CA MET A 43 -2.56 -0.77 -14.07
C MET A 43 -3.24 -0.12 -12.86
N LEU A 44 -2.58 -0.07 -11.70
CA LEU A 44 -3.11 0.60 -10.51
C LEU A 44 -3.14 2.12 -10.69
N THR A 45 -2.14 2.72 -11.33
CA THR A 45 -2.14 4.18 -11.57
C THR A 45 -3.24 4.59 -12.56
N GLN A 46 -3.65 3.71 -13.48
CA GLN A 46 -4.77 4.00 -14.39
C GLN A 46 -6.13 4.13 -13.67
N GLN A 47 -6.24 3.64 -12.43
CA GLN A 47 -7.46 3.77 -11.62
C GLN A 47 -7.66 5.19 -11.05
N VAL A 48 -6.65 6.06 -11.14
CA VAL A 48 -6.71 7.44 -10.67
C VAL A 48 -6.70 8.37 -11.88
N HIS A 49 -7.84 9.01 -12.15
CA HIS A 49 -7.95 9.95 -13.27
C HIS A 49 -7.50 11.36 -12.84
N HIS A 50 -6.54 11.92 -13.57
CA HIS A 50 -6.11 13.32 -13.42
C HIS A 50 -5.49 13.84 -14.73
N ASN A 51 -5.40 15.16 -14.90
CA ASN A 51 -4.91 15.83 -16.11
C ASN A 51 -3.41 16.20 -16.06
N ARG A 52 -2.63 15.44 -15.30
CA ARG A 52 -1.20 15.70 -15.04
C ARG A 52 -0.36 14.58 -15.64
N PRO A 53 0.84 14.87 -16.17
CA PRO A 53 1.72 13.86 -16.77
C PRO A 53 2.52 13.03 -15.76
N VAL A 54 2.20 13.11 -14.46
CA VAL A 54 2.81 12.29 -13.41
C VAL A 54 1.97 11.06 -13.13
N SER A 55 2.58 9.99 -12.62
CA SER A 55 1.80 8.87 -12.12
C SER A 55 1.35 9.14 -10.68
N VAL A 56 0.05 9.03 -10.41
CA VAL A 56 -0.52 9.04 -9.06
C VAL A 56 -1.20 7.70 -8.79
N ILE A 57 -1.03 7.17 -7.59
CA ILE A 57 -1.73 5.97 -7.13
C ILE A 57 -2.55 6.29 -5.88
N ARG A 58 -3.72 5.65 -5.75
CA ARG A 58 -4.53 5.66 -4.54
C ARG A 58 -4.22 4.40 -3.74
N VAL A 59 -3.83 4.58 -2.48
CA VAL A 59 -3.38 3.51 -1.59
C VAL A 59 -3.92 3.69 -0.18
N TRP A 60 -3.81 2.65 0.62
CA TRP A 60 -4.26 2.57 2.01
C TRP A 60 -3.08 2.40 2.94
N HIS A 61 -3.19 3.04 4.10
CA HIS A 61 -2.31 2.82 5.25
C HIS A 61 -3.16 2.37 6.45
N GLY A 62 -2.89 1.17 6.96
CA GLY A 62 -3.47 0.69 8.20
C GLY A 62 -2.71 1.24 9.40
N CYS A 63 -3.43 1.79 10.38
CA CYS A 63 -2.84 2.26 11.63
C CYS A 63 -3.75 1.98 12.84
N LYS A 64 -3.14 2.01 14.03
CA LYS A 64 -3.89 1.98 15.29
C LYS A 64 -4.64 3.30 15.48
N ARG A 65 -5.84 3.24 16.06
CA ARG A 65 -6.64 4.45 16.33
C ARG A 65 -5.89 5.47 17.19
N THR A 66 -5.07 4.99 18.12
CA THR A 66 -4.31 5.83 19.06
C THR A 66 -3.23 6.69 18.39
N ILE A 67 -2.74 6.31 17.20
CA ILE A 67 -1.71 7.08 16.49
C ILE A 67 -2.27 7.97 15.37
N LEU A 68 -3.56 7.84 15.04
CA LEU A 68 -4.20 8.55 13.94
C LEU A 68 -4.05 10.07 14.06
N SER A 69 -4.37 10.65 15.22
CA SER A 69 -4.29 12.10 15.43
C SER A 69 -2.89 12.64 15.15
N LYS A 70 -1.86 11.90 15.59
CA LYS A 70 -0.46 12.23 15.35
C LYS A 70 -0.08 12.13 13.88
N LEU A 71 -0.57 11.11 13.16
CA LEU A 71 -0.33 10.99 11.72
C LEU A 71 -0.99 12.12 10.92
N LEU A 72 -2.16 12.60 11.35
CA LEU A 72 -2.85 13.70 10.70
C LEU A 72 -2.20 15.07 11.00
N SER A 73 -1.67 15.27 12.22
CA SER A 73 -1.01 16.51 12.62
C SER A 73 0.43 16.62 12.10
N ASP A 74 1.22 15.56 12.31
CA ASP A 74 2.67 15.57 12.08
C ASP A 74 3.01 15.00 10.68
N GLY A 75 2.09 14.24 10.10
CA GLY A 75 2.29 13.49 8.88
C GLY A 75 3.00 12.15 9.09
N PHE A 76 3.41 11.54 7.99
CA PHE A 76 3.92 10.16 7.95
C PHE A 76 5.43 10.04 8.27
N ALA A 77 6.20 11.13 8.32
CA ALA A 77 7.65 11.11 8.55
C ALA A 77 8.04 10.57 9.93
N ALA A 78 7.12 10.60 10.89
CA ALA A 78 7.33 9.95 12.17
C ALA A 78 7.39 8.42 12.05
N LEU A 79 6.69 7.82 11.07
CA LEU A 79 6.63 6.37 10.89
C LEU A 79 7.94 5.79 10.38
N SER A 80 8.64 6.48 9.47
CA SER A 80 9.92 6.01 8.96
C SER A 80 11.02 5.99 10.03
N ARG A 81 10.78 6.50 11.26
CA ARG A 81 11.77 6.42 12.35
C ARG A 81 11.56 5.21 13.25
N LEU A 82 10.45 4.48 13.11
CA LEU A 82 10.02 3.49 14.08
C LEU A 82 10.50 2.07 13.76
N ASP A 83 10.68 1.72 12.49
CA ASP A 83 11.11 0.39 12.07
C ASP A 83 12.09 0.49 10.88
N LYS A 84 13.03 -0.45 10.85
CA LYS A 84 13.93 -0.69 9.71
C LYS A 84 13.15 -1.13 8.47
N GLY A 85 12.07 -1.89 8.65
CA GLY A 85 11.21 -2.37 7.56
C GLY A 85 11.91 -3.32 6.58
N TRP A 86 11.16 -4.26 6.00
CA TRP A 86 11.71 -5.27 5.08
C TRP A 86 12.22 -4.67 3.76
N TYR A 87 11.53 -3.66 3.26
CA TYR A 87 11.82 -3.00 1.98
C TYR A 87 12.37 -1.59 2.16
N GLY A 88 12.90 -1.30 3.35
CA GLY A 88 13.49 -0.03 3.72
C GLY A 88 12.78 0.68 4.86
N THR A 89 13.50 1.65 5.41
CA THR A 89 13.06 2.54 6.48
C THR A 89 12.11 3.58 5.85
N ALA A 90 10.84 3.21 5.71
CA ALA A 90 9.88 3.86 4.83
C ALA A 90 8.48 4.02 5.45
N MET A 91 7.62 4.74 4.74
CA MET A 91 6.18 4.82 4.99
C MET A 91 5.49 3.81 4.07
N TYR A 92 4.85 2.80 4.66
CA TYR A 92 4.28 1.67 3.93
C TYR A 92 2.79 1.87 3.62
N PHE A 93 2.44 1.57 2.38
CA PHE A 93 1.08 1.62 1.86
C PHE A 93 0.78 0.38 1.03
N THR A 94 -0.49 0.18 0.67
CA THR A 94 -0.94 -0.89 -0.23
C THR A 94 -2.14 -0.45 -1.04
N SER A 95 -2.34 -0.95 -2.26
CA SER A 95 -3.58 -0.70 -3.00
C SER A 95 -4.81 -1.40 -2.38
N SER A 96 -4.60 -2.42 -1.52
CA SER A 96 -5.68 -3.23 -0.94
C SER A 96 -6.07 -2.78 0.46
N ALA A 97 -7.33 -2.35 0.62
CA ALA A 97 -7.90 -2.02 1.93
C ALA A 97 -7.92 -3.26 2.85
N GLU A 98 -8.27 -4.43 2.31
CA GLU A 98 -8.25 -5.69 3.05
C GLU A 98 -6.85 -6.00 3.59
N TYR A 99 -5.82 -5.86 2.76
CA TYR A 99 -4.45 -6.07 3.18
C TYR A 99 -4.02 -5.07 4.26
N ALA A 100 -4.37 -3.78 4.08
CA ALA A 100 -4.09 -2.74 5.07
C ALA A 100 -4.70 -3.04 6.45
N THR A 101 -5.88 -3.68 6.51
CA THR A 101 -6.53 -4.03 7.79
C THR A 101 -5.70 -4.99 8.65
N LYS A 102 -4.84 -5.81 8.03
CA LYS A 102 -3.94 -6.73 8.76
C LYS A 102 -2.92 -5.99 9.64
N TYR A 103 -2.66 -4.73 9.34
CA TYR A 103 -1.73 -3.85 10.07
C TYR A 103 -2.46 -2.91 11.04
N THR A 104 -3.74 -3.19 11.32
CA THR A 104 -4.55 -2.44 12.29
C THR A 104 -4.88 -3.29 13.52
N ASP A 105 -5.25 -2.63 14.62
CA ASP A 105 -5.98 -3.28 15.71
C ASP A 105 -7.47 -3.44 15.32
N PRO A 106 -8.26 -4.29 16.02
CA PRO A 106 -9.66 -4.54 15.65
C PRO A 106 -10.57 -3.29 15.59
N ASN A 107 -10.17 -2.19 16.25
CA ASN A 107 -10.85 -0.90 16.21
C ASN A 107 -9.98 0.19 15.57
N GLY A 108 -9.04 -0.21 14.71
CA GLY A 108 -8.08 0.66 14.07
C GLY A 108 -8.68 1.54 12.99
N CYS A 109 -7.80 2.10 12.17
CA CYS A 109 -8.18 3.04 11.13
C CYS A 109 -7.40 2.74 9.86
N LEU A 110 -8.06 2.94 8.72
CA LEU A 110 -7.41 2.99 7.42
C LEU A 110 -7.34 4.45 6.98
N ILE A 111 -6.21 4.88 6.46
CA ILE A 111 -6.04 6.19 5.83
C ILE A 111 -5.86 5.98 4.34
N MET A 112 -6.82 6.46 3.56
CA MET A 112 -6.71 6.50 2.11
C MET A 112 -5.84 7.70 1.71
N CYS A 113 -4.80 7.44 0.93
CA CYS A 113 -3.84 8.43 0.48
C CYS A 113 -3.69 8.40 -1.04
N TYR A 114 -3.39 9.57 -1.62
CA TYR A 114 -2.80 9.66 -2.95
C TYR A 114 -1.28 9.75 -2.81
N VAL A 115 -0.56 8.99 -3.63
CA VAL A 115 0.90 9.01 -3.67
C VAL A 115 1.37 9.36 -5.08
N VAL A 116 2.23 10.36 -5.20
CA VAL A 116 2.89 10.73 -6.46
C VAL A 116 4.11 9.84 -6.66
N LEU A 117 4.26 9.32 -7.87
CA LEU A 117 5.32 8.39 -8.23
C LEU A 117 6.28 8.99 -9.24
N LEU A 118 7.58 8.84 -8.97
CA LEU A 118 8.69 9.05 -9.89
C LEU A 118 9.57 7.81 -9.85
N ASN A 119 9.57 7.03 -10.94
CA ASN A 119 10.44 5.87 -11.11
C ASN A 119 10.46 4.94 -9.88
N PRO A 120 9.35 4.27 -9.53
CA PRO A 120 9.34 3.29 -8.45
C PRO A 120 10.29 2.13 -8.76
N PHE A 121 11.05 1.66 -7.76
CA PHE A 121 11.87 0.46 -7.90
C PHE A 121 10.97 -0.78 -7.82
N PRO A 122 10.94 -1.64 -8.85
CA PRO A 122 10.16 -2.87 -8.83
C PRO A 122 10.89 -3.97 -8.04
N VAL A 123 10.55 -4.16 -6.77
CA VAL A 123 11.17 -5.19 -5.93
C VAL A 123 10.67 -6.57 -6.37
N ILE A 124 11.61 -7.51 -6.49
CA ILE A 124 11.36 -8.90 -6.86
C ILE A 124 12.00 -9.86 -5.85
N THR A 125 11.77 -11.16 -6.02
CA THR A 125 12.28 -12.22 -5.13
C THR A 125 13.80 -12.19 -4.98
N ASP A 126 14.55 -11.83 -6.03
CA ASP A 126 16.01 -11.66 -5.96
C ASP A 126 16.45 -10.65 -4.88
N ASP A 127 15.63 -9.63 -4.60
CA ASP A 127 15.93 -8.60 -3.60
C ASP A 127 15.50 -9.01 -2.18
N ALA A 128 14.62 -10.01 -2.07
CA ALA A 128 13.97 -10.46 -0.84
C ALA A 128 13.59 -11.97 -0.90
N PRO A 129 14.58 -12.88 -0.84
CA PRO A 129 14.32 -14.31 -0.94
C PRO A 129 13.40 -14.83 0.17
N PRO A 130 12.55 -15.85 -0.09
CA PRO A 130 11.53 -16.30 0.86
C PRO A 130 12.11 -16.98 2.11
N ASP A 131 13.25 -17.66 1.98
CA ASP A 131 13.79 -18.54 3.01
C ASP A 131 14.99 -17.93 3.76
N VAL A 132 15.09 -16.60 3.78
CA VAL A 132 16.20 -15.90 4.45
C VAL A 132 15.69 -14.88 5.48
N SER A 133 16.53 -14.59 6.47
CA SER A 133 16.22 -13.59 7.49
C SER A 133 16.19 -12.18 6.90
N SER A 134 15.52 -11.26 7.59
CA SER A 134 15.40 -9.85 7.17
C SER A 134 16.74 -9.17 6.92
N SER A 135 17.77 -9.51 7.69
CA SER A 135 19.12 -8.96 7.49
C SER A 135 19.75 -9.31 6.15
N SER A 136 19.30 -10.38 5.48
CA SER A 136 19.78 -10.78 4.16
C SER A 136 19.07 -10.05 3.02
N PHE A 137 18.07 -9.21 3.32
CA PHE A 137 17.31 -8.49 2.30
C PHE A 137 18.10 -7.28 1.84
N ARG A 138 18.08 -7.02 0.52
CA ARG A 138 18.85 -5.94 -0.10
C ARG A 138 18.53 -4.57 0.50
N PHE A 139 17.29 -4.36 0.92
CA PHE A 139 16.77 -3.06 1.36
C PHE A 139 16.45 -2.96 2.85
N TYR A 140 16.68 -4.01 3.65
CA TYR A 140 16.32 -3.98 5.06
C TYR A 140 17.00 -2.84 5.82
N GLY A 141 16.20 -1.96 6.43
CA GLY A 141 16.70 -0.79 7.17
C GLY A 141 17.32 0.30 6.30
N ARG A 142 17.28 0.19 4.97
CA ARG A 142 17.90 1.16 4.04
C ARG A 142 16.90 2.21 3.58
N GLY A 143 17.41 3.32 3.05
CA GLY A 143 16.60 4.36 2.43
C GLY A 143 16.20 4.02 0.99
N ASN A 144 15.88 5.06 0.22
CA ASN A 144 15.63 4.93 -1.20
C ASN A 144 16.87 4.39 -1.95
N TYR A 145 16.64 3.70 -3.05
CA TYR A 145 17.69 3.13 -3.87
C TYR A 145 17.94 3.97 -5.13
N SER A 146 19.18 4.42 -5.34
CA SER A 146 19.58 5.11 -6.58
C SER A 146 18.62 6.26 -6.96
N ASN A 147 18.20 6.33 -8.22
CA ASN A 147 17.25 7.29 -8.76
C ASN A 147 15.77 6.91 -8.55
N TYR A 148 15.49 5.86 -7.79
CA TYR A 148 14.13 5.41 -7.54
C TYR A 148 13.55 6.12 -6.31
N GLN A 149 12.36 6.71 -6.44
CA GLN A 149 11.75 7.53 -5.38
C GLN A 149 11.08 6.71 -4.28
N CYS A 150 10.61 5.52 -4.63
CA CYS A 150 9.90 4.59 -3.74
C CYS A 150 10.16 3.16 -4.21
N HIS A 151 9.78 2.17 -3.41
CA HIS A 151 9.77 0.77 -3.82
C HIS A 151 8.33 0.31 -4.01
N PHE A 152 8.07 -0.45 -5.06
CA PHE A 152 6.80 -1.15 -5.29
C PHE A 152 7.04 -2.65 -5.24
N ILE A 153 6.30 -3.34 -4.39
CA ILE A 153 6.55 -4.72 -4.01
C ILE A 153 5.25 -5.50 -4.15
N PRO A 154 5.04 -6.25 -5.24
CA PRO A 154 3.98 -7.24 -5.28
C PRO A 154 4.27 -8.31 -4.23
N VAL A 155 3.27 -8.68 -3.43
CA VAL A 155 3.47 -9.61 -2.34
C VAL A 155 2.44 -10.74 -2.29
N ALA A 156 2.89 -11.89 -1.81
CA ALA A 156 2.08 -13.03 -1.42
C ALA A 156 2.49 -13.50 -0.01
N PRO A 157 1.61 -14.18 0.73
CA PRO A 157 1.97 -14.81 2.00
C PRO A 157 3.15 -15.77 1.82
N VAL A 158 4.08 -15.78 2.77
CA VAL A 158 5.12 -16.82 2.83
C VAL A 158 4.48 -18.13 3.28
N ASN A 159 4.71 -19.20 2.52
CA ASN A 159 4.18 -20.53 2.86
C ASN A 159 4.69 -20.98 4.24
N ASN A 160 3.80 -21.56 5.04
CA ASN A 160 4.09 -22.10 6.38
C ASN A 160 4.62 -21.08 7.40
N ASP A 161 4.48 -19.78 7.16
CA ASP A 161 4.85 -18.77 8.13
C ASP A 161 3.66 -18.39 9.04
N THR A 162 3.89 -18.46 10.34
CA THR A 162 2.92 -18.09 11.37
C THR A 162 2.92 -16.59 11.68
N ASN A 163 3.94 -15.85 11.22
CA ASN A 163 4.12 -14.43 11.51
C ASN A 163 3.50 -13.51 10.45
N TRP A 164 2.71 -14.05 9.53
CA TRP A 164 2.08 -13.28 8.45
C TRP A 164 3.09 -12.46 7.63
N ASN A 165 4.26 -13.03 7.33
CA ASN A 165 5.20 -12.37 6.43
C ASN A 165 4.67 -12.42 4.99
N PHE A 166 4.83 -11.30 4.31
CA PHE A 166 4.49 -11.14 2.90
C PHE A 166 5.77 -10.81 2.12
N ARG A 167 5.91 -11.44 0.95
CA ARG A 167 7.11 -11.38 0.10
C ARG A 167 6.77 -11.34 -1.37
N PRO A 168 7.66 -10.81 -2.23
CA PRO A 168 7.65 -11.16 -3.64
C PRO A 168 7.49 -12.68 -3.82
N PRO A 169 6.48 -13.12 -4.57
CA PRO A 169 6.25 -14.55 -4.78
C PRO A 169 7.42 -15.19 -5.55
N PRO A 170 7.88 -16.39 -5.16
CA PRO A 170 9.05 -17.02 -5.74
C PRO A 170 8.92 -17.32 -7.24
N ASN A 171 7.70 -17.56 -7.73
CA ASN A 171 7.46 -17.86 -9.14
C ASN A 171 7.22 -16.60 -10.00
N GLY A 172 7.25 -15.40 -9.41
CA GLY A 172 7.03 -14.14 -10.12
C GLY A 172 5.68 -13.47 -9.84
N VAL A 173 5.57 -12.22 -10.27
CA VAL A 173 4.53 -11.23 -9.91
C VAL A 173 3.10 -11.70 -10.18
N GLN A 174 2.89 -12.64 -11.09
CA GLN A 174 1.55 -13.17 -11.38
C GLN A 174 0.93 -13.87 -10.18
N ASP A 175 1.74 -14.41 -9.26
CA ASP A 175 1.28 -15.07 -8.04
C ASP A 175 1.06 -14.07 -6.89
N ALA A 176 1.32 -12.78 -7.10
CA ALA A 176 1.15 -11.75 -6.07
C ALA A 176 -0.33 -11.44 -5.83
N ILE A 177 -0.76 -11.61 -4.58
CA ILE A 177 -2.15 -11.38 -4.13
C ILE A 177 -2.34 -9.90 -3.80
N TYR A 178 -1.35 -9.29 -3.15
CA TYR A 178 -1.38 -7.89 -2.74
C TYR A 178 -0.15 -7.13 -3.27
N ASP A 179 -0.01 -5.89 -2.83
CA ASP A 179 1.17 -5.07 -3.05
C ASP A 179 1.49 -4.24 -1.81
N GLU A 180 2.75 -3.87 -1.70
CA GLU A 180 3.26 -2.86 -0.80
C GLU A 180 3.93 -1.75 -1.59
N LEU A 181 3.82 -0.53 -1.08
CA LEU A 181 4.48 0.65 -1.58
C LEU A 181 5.25 1.28 -0.42
N ALA A 182 6.58 1.19 -0.48
CA ALA A 182 7.47 1.81 0.50
C ALA A 182 7.88 3.21 0.01
N VAL A 183 7.31 4.24 0.61
CA VAL A 183 7.52 5.65 0.24
C VAL A 183 8.54 6.28 1.19
N PHE A 184 9.54 6.98 0.66
CA PHE A 184 10.63 7.54 1.47
C PHE A 184 10.50 9.04 1.76
N GLN A 185 9.62 9.77 1.05
CA GLN A 185 9.40 11.19 1.28
C GLN A 185 7.94 11.50 1.58
N GLN A 186 7.68 12.13 2.73
CA GLN A 186 6.31 12.48 3.13
C GLN A 186 5.62 13.43 2.14
N THR A 187 6.40 14.29 1.46
CA THR A 187 5.86 15.22 0.46
C THR A 187 5.23 14.54 -0.74
N ASP A 188 5.51 13.26 -0.95
CA ASP A 188 4.91 12.45 -2.01
C ASP A 188 3.50 11.94 -1.64
N ILE A 189 3.03 12.18 -0.40
CA ILE A 189 1.83 11.59 0.17
C ILE A 189 0.80 12.68 0.47
N LEU A 190 -0.44 12.47 0.01
CA LEU A 190 -1.61 13.27 0.35
C LEU A 190 -2.66 12.39 1.02
N PRO A 191 -2.82 12.47 2.35
CA PRO A 191 -3.95 11.87 3.04
C PRO A 191 -5.24 12.53 2.56
N HIS A 192 -6.28 11.73 2.31
CA HIS A 192 -7.52 12.23 1.74
C HIS A 192 -8.77 11.74 2.48
N ALA A 193 -8.81 10.48 2.94
CA ALA A 193 -9.93 9.98 3.75
C ALA A 193 -9.44 9.08 4.89
N VAL A 194 -10.23 9.02 5.97
CA VAL A 194 -10.01 8.11 7.09
C VAL A 194 -11.25 7.22 7.25
N VAL A 195 -11.03 5.92 7.35
CA VAL A 195 -12.08 4.93 7.62
C VAL A 195 -11.81 4.33 8.99
N HIS A 196 -12.75 4.52 9.92
CA HIS A 196 -12.70 3.90 11.23
C HIS A 196 -13.24 2.47 11.16
N LEU A 197 -12.42 1.50 11.55
CA LEU A 197 -12.85 0.11 11.60
C LEU A 197 -13.65 -0.15 12.88
N LYS A 198 -14.67 -0.99 12.75
CA LYS A 198 -15.47 -1.49 13.86
C LYS A 198 -15.38 -3.01 13.85
N SER A 199 -14.81 -3.58 14.91
CA SER A 199 -14.82 -5.03 15.07
C SER A 199 -16.27 -5.51 15.10
N ARG A 200 -16.58 -6.53 14.30
CA ARG A 200 -17.82 -7.27 14.50
C ARG A 200 -17.64 -8.08 15.77
N THR A 201 -18.18 -7.61 16.89
CA THR A 201 -18.46 -8.49 18.01
C THR A 201 -19.41 -9.54 17.46
N THR A 202 -18.92 -10.77 17.28
CA THR A 202 -19.82 -11.91 17.16
C THR A 202 -20.51 -12.00 18.51
N SER A 203 -21.65 -11.32 18.65
CA SER A 203 -22.65 -11.71 19.62
C SER A 203 -22.84 -13.20 19.38
N SER A 204 -22.45 -14.04 20.34
CA SER A 204 -22.77 -15.45 20.30
C SER A 204 -24.28 -15.52 20.15
N ILE A 205 -24.75 -15.77 18.93
CA ILE A 205 -26.10 -16.25 18.71
C ILE A 205 -26.07 -17.60 19.41
N SER A 206 -26.56 -17.64 20.65
CA SER A 206 -27.04 -18.87 21.25
C SER A 206 -28.12 -19.36 20.30
N VAL A 207 -27.77 -20.30 19.42
CA VAL A 207 -28.74 -21.03 18.63
C VAL A 207 -29.54 -21.83 19.65
N ALA A 208 -30.67 -21.26 20.07
CA ALA A 208 -31.72 -22.07 20.64
C ALA A 208 -32.06 -23.10 19.56
N SER A 209 -31.82 -24.36 19.88
CA SER A 209 -32.21 -25.49 19.06
C SER A 209 -33.72 -25.44 18.90
N ASP A 210 -34.19 -25.13 17.70
CA ASP A 210 -35.50 -25.59 17.24
C ASP A 210 -35.44 -25.88 15.76
N ALA A 211 -36.06 -27.01 15.43
CA ALA A 211 -35.97 -27.75 14.19
C ALA A 211 -36.41 -26.94 12.96
N ASP A 212 -35.72 -27.16 11.82
CA ASP A 212 -36.28 -27.61 10.53
C ASP A 212 -35.31 -27.24 9.36
N PRO A 213 -34.72 -28.18 8.59
CA PRO A 213 -33.59 -27.87 7.69
C PRO A 213 -33.94 -27.31 6.30
N GLU A 214 -35.21 -27.14 5.92
CA GLU A 214 -35.54 -27.03 4.47
C GLU A 214 -35.95 -25.65 3.93
N LYS A 215 -35.73 -24.54 4.65
CA LYS A 215 -36.03 -23.20 4.13
C LYS A 215 -34.98 -22.15 4.49
N ARG A 216 -33.83 -22.16 3.82
CA ARG A 216 -32.98 -20.94 3.70
C ARG A 216 -31.99 -20.97 2.54
N PHE A 217 -32.48 -21.31 1.35
CA PHE A 217 -31.97 -20.65 0.14
C PHE A 217 -32.93 -19.50 -0.17
N LEU A 218 -32.35 -18.31 -0.42
CA LEU A 218 -32.96 -17.04 -0.82
C LEU A 218 -33.17 -15.98 0.29
N SER A 219 -32.63 -14.79 -0.01
CA SER A 219 -32.67 -13.52 0.71
C SER A 219 -31.61 -13.30 1.81
N LYS A 220 -30.49 -12.69 1.40
CA LYS A 220 -30.14 -11.31 1.80
C LYS A 220 -28.86 -10.87 1.08
N ASN A 221 -29.05 -10.21 -0.06
CA ASN A 221 -28.12 -9.18 -0.49
C ASN A 221 -28.22 -8.05 0.53
N GLU A 222 -27.26 -7.92 1.43
CA GLU A 222 -27.14 -6.73 2.28
C GLU A 222 -26.00 -5.88 1.72
N THR A 223 -26.44 -4.83 1.03
CA THR A 223 -25.67 -3.67 0.58
C THR A 223 -24.93 -3.04 1.76
N CYS A 224 -23.64 -2.80 1.57
CA CYS A 224 -22.85 -1.94 2.46
C CYS A 224 -23.27 -0.49 2.20
N GLU A 225 -24.02 0.12 3.12
CA GLU A 225 -24.30 1.54 3.09
C GLU A 225 -23.01 2.31 3.38
N ILE A 226 -22.49 2.98 2.36
CA ILE A 226 -21.47 4.01 2.50
C ILE A 226 -22.22 5.25 2.98
N GLU A 227 -21.97 5.69 4.21
CA GLU A 227 -22.36 7.04 4.63
C GLU A 227 -21.49 8.04 3.84
N ASP A 228 -22.01 8.48 2.71
CA ASP A 228 -21.50 9.64 1.98
C ASP A 228 -21.77 10.90 2.80
N SER A 229 -20.87 11.20 3.73
CA SER A 229 -20.68 12.57 4.20
C SER A 229 -20.01 13.39 3.10
N LEU A 230 -20.80 13.75 2.08
CA LEU A 230 -20.48 14.77 1.09
C LEU A 230 -20.24 16.12 1.79
N MET A 231 -18.98 16.40 2.14
CA MET A 231 -18.54 17.79 2.10
C MET A 231 -18.28 18.13 0.64
N SER A 232 -19.23 18.86 0.04
CA SER A 232 -19.04 19.50 -1.24
C SER A 232 -17.81 20.42 -1.16
N VAL A 233 -16.69 19.96 -1.67
CA VAL A 233 -15.63 20.86 -2.12
C VAL A 233 -15.71 20.83 -3.63
N THR A 234 -16.33 21.87 -4.19
CA THR A 234 -16.32 22.15 -5.62
C THR A 234 -14.85 22.27 -6.06
N PHE A 235 -14.45 21.45 -7.03
CA PHE A 235 -13.23 21.60 -7.83
C PHE A 235 -13.60 21.53 -9.31
#